data_AF-A0A8I1A7W3-F1
#
_entry.id   AF-A0A8I1A7W3-F1
#
_cell.length_a   1.000
_cell.length_b   1.000
_cell.length_c   1.000
_cell.angle_alpha   90.00
_cell.angle_beta   90.00
_cell.angle_gamma   90.00
#
_symmetry.space_group_name_H-M   'P 1'
#
loop_
_entity.id
_entity.type
_entity.pdbx_description
1 polymer ?
#
loop_
_entity_poly.entity_id
_entity_poly.type
_entity_poly.pdbx_seq_one_letter_code
_entity_poly.pdbx_strand_id
1 'polypeptide(L)'
;MHACPCGFFGYEEDRSCTCTPHQVQRYRSKISGPLLDRIDIHIEVPKVDFKTLSEGERGESSASIRKRVNQARKRQQERFRGSETKTNST
;
A
#
# COMPACT_ATOMS: atom_id res chain seq x y z
N MET A 1 9.22 -3.20 3.35
CA MET A 1 9.95 -4.18 4.20
C MET A 1 10.57 -3.40 5.35
N HIS A 2 10.69 -3.96 6.56
CA HIS A 2 11.40 -3.26 7.63
C HIS A 2 12.88 -3.07 7.26
N ALA A 3 13.48 -1.97 7.65
CA ALA A 3 14.87 -1.68 7.29
C ALA A 3 15.88 -2.59 8.02
N CYS A 4 15.47 -3.25 9.10
CA CYS A 4 16.26 -4.16 9.93
C CYS A 4 15.35 -5.19 10.64
N PRO A 5 15.93 -6.23 11.31
CA PRO A 5 15.15 -7.22 12.06
C PRO A 5 14.29 -6.65 13.19
N CYS A 6 14.76 -5.62 13.90
CA CYS A 6 14.02 -5.05 15.03
C CYS A 6 12.94 -4.04 14.61
N GLY A 7 12.95 -3.57 13.35
CA GLY A 7 11.96 -2.64 12.81
C GLY A 7 12.21 -1.15 13.08
N PHE A 8 13.19 -0.78 13.92
CA PHE A 8 13.40 0.60 14.37
C PHE A 8 14.58 1.32 13.71
N PHE A 9 15.26 0.69 12.75
CA PHE A 9 16.37 1.34 12.04
C PHE A 9 15.86 2.55 11.24
N GLY A 10 16.27 3.76 11.64
CA GLY A 10 15.80 5.02 11.07
C GLY A 10 14.61 5.67 11.80
N TYR A 11 14.07 5.02 12.84
CA TYR A 11 12.93 5.49 13.64
C TYR A 11 13.29 5.60 15.12
N GLU A 12 14.33 6.39 15.42
CA GLU A 12 14.90 6.51 16.77
C GLU A 12 14.01 7.32 17.74
N GLU A 13 13.00 8.04 17.23
CA GLU A 13 12.08 8.86 18.04
C GLU A 13 11.17 8.01 18.95
N ASP A 14 10.73 6.84 18.50
CA ASP A 14 9.86 5.94 19.28
C ASP A 14 10.66 4.99 20.18
N ARG A 15 11.71 4.40 19.62
CA ARG A 15 12.54 3.38 20.26
C ARG A 15 13.85 3.27 19.51
N SER A 16 14.94 3.20 20.26
CA SER A 16 16.25 3.05 19.64
C SER A 16 16.43 1.68 18.97
N CYS A 17 17.09 1.68 17.81
CA CYS A 17 17.43 0.47 17.11
C CYS A 17 18.48 -0.35 17.89
N THR A 18 18.19 -1.62 18.18
CA THR A 18 19.11 -2.54 18.86
C THR A 18 19.96 -3.39 17.92
N CYS A 19 19.81 -3.23 16.59
CA CYS A 19 20.53 -4.04 15.62
C CYS A 19 21.95 -3.52 15.37
N THR A 20 22.92 -4.43 15.23
CA THR A 20 24.26 -4.05 14.78
C THR A 20 24.27 -3.73 13.28
N PRO A 21 25.22 -2.93 12.78
CA PRO A 21 25.32 -2.61 11.34
C PRO A 21 25.32 -3.86 10.45
N HIS A 22 26.01 -4.93 10.87
CA HIS A 22 26.05 -6.20 10.16
C HIS A 22 24.68 -6.91 10.11
N GLN A 23 23.89 -6.86 11.18
CA GLN A 23 22.54 -7.43 11.21
C GLN A 23 21.59 -6.68 10.26
N VAL A 24 21.72 -5.36 10.18
CA VAL A 24 20.93 -4.52 9.25
C VAL A 24 21.26 -4.89 7.80
N GLN A 25 22.55 -4.93 7.45
CA GLN A 25 23.01 -5.25 6.10
C GLN A 25 22.53 -6.64 5.65
N ARG A 26 22.68 -7.66 6.50
CA ARG A 26 22.24 -9.03 6.22
C ARG A 26 20.72 -9.15 6.07
N TYR A 27 19.94 -8.32 6.77
CA TYR A 27 18.48 -8.33 6.63
C TYR A 27 18.03 -7.72 5.30
N ARG A 28 18.64 -6.60 4.91
CA ARG A 28 18.36 -5.91 3.63
C ARG A 28 18.73 -6.78 2.42
N SER A 29 19.81 -7.56 2.52
CA SER A 29 20.23 -8.47 1.45
C SER A 29 19.33 -9.70 1.26
N LYS A 30 18.27 -9.87 2.05
CA LYS A 30 17.30 -10.96 1.86
C LYS A 30 16.42 -10.77 0.61
N ILE A 31 16.25 -9.53 0.15
CA ILE A 31 15.56 -9.29 -1.13
C ILE A 31 16.56 -9.60 -2.24
N SER A 32 16.18 -10.48 -3.17
CA SER A 32 17.04 -10.85 -4.28
C SER A 32 17.22 -9.69 -5.26
N GLY A 33 18.43 -9.54 -5.79
CA GLY A 33 18.73 -8.52 -6.82
C GLY A 33 17.78 -8.54 -8.02
N PRO A 34 17.44 -9.71 -8.60
CA PRO A 34 16.49 -9.78 -9.72
C PRO A 34 15.08 -9.29 -9.41
N LEU A 35 14.67 -9.27 -8.13
CA LEU A 35 13.39 -8.68 -7.71
C LEU A 35 13.50 -7.17 -7.55
N LEU A 36 14.60 -6.66 -6.98
CA LEU A 36 14.84 -5.22 -6.82
C LEU A 36 14.95 -4.51 -8.17
N ASP A 37 15.55 -5.15 -9.16
CA ASP A 37 15.69 -4.66 -10.53
C ASP A 37 14.33 -4.48 -11.25
N ARG A 38 13.25 -5.08 -10.71
CA ARG A 38 11.90 -5.04 -11.28
C ARG A 38 10.94 -4.12 -10.51
N ILE A 39 11.43 -3.36 -9.54
CA ILE A 39 10.64 -2.43 -8.75
C ILE A 39 11.14 -1.01 -9.03
N ASP A 40 10.37 -0.27 -9.83
CA ASP A 40 10.76 1.08 -10.25
C ASP A 40 10.67 2.11 -9.12
N ILE A 41 9.73 1.93 -8.18
CA ILE A 41 9.46 2.89 -7.10
C ILE A 41 9.79 2.27 -5.75
N HIS A 42 10.85 2.78 -5.15
CA HIS A 42 11.22 2.51 -3.77
C HIS A 42 11.04 3.78 -2.95
N ILE A 43 10.00 3.80 -2.12
CA ILE A 43 9.78 4.89 -1.17
C ILE A 43 9.80 4.35 0.25
N GLU A 44 10.48 5.07 1.14
CA GLU A 44 10.40 4.84 2.57
C GLU A 44 9.17 5.56 3.10
N VAL A 45 8.28 4.81 3.76
CA VAL A 45 7.04 5.35 4.32
C VAL A 45 7.23 5.48 5.83
N PRO A 46 7.14 6.71 6.39
CA PRO A 46 7.30 6.91 7.81
C PRO A 46 6.16 6.25 8.59
N LYS A 47 6.43 5.95 9.86
CA LYS A 47 5.38 5.52 10.79
C LYS A 47 4.35 6.63 10.91
N VAL A 48 3.08 6.26 10.82
CA VAL A 48 1.95 7.17 11.04
C VAL A 48 1.52 7.06 12.51
N ASP A 49 1.24 8.19 13.15
CA ASP A 49 0.70 8.21 14.50
C ASP A 49 -0.67 7.50 14.56
N PHE A 50 -0.84 6.64 15.56
CA PHE A 50 -2.09 5.93 15.77
C PHE A 50 -3.25 6.89 15.98
N LYS A 51 -3.02 8.02 16.66
CA LYS A 51 -4.06 9.01 16.88
C LYS A 51 -4.58 9.57 15.56
N THR A 52 -3.70 9.95 14.65
CA THR A 52 -4.06 10.39 13.29
C THR A 52 -4.79 9.33 12.48
N LEU A 53 -4.44 8.04 12.64
CA LEU A 53 -5.18 6.94 12.01
C LEU A 53 -6.57 6.72 12.62
N SER A 54 -6.69 6.95 13.94
CA SER A 54 -7.92 6.74 14.71
C SER A 54 -8.88 7.93 14.64
N GLU A 55 -8.37 9.12 14.33
CA GLU A 55 -9.14 10.32 14.00
C GLU A 55 -9.78 10.11 12.63
N GLY A 56 -10.83 9.29 12.62
CA GLY A 56 -11.61 9.00 11.43
C GLY A 56 -12.36 10.25 11.00
N GLU A 57 -11.86 10.91 9.95
CA GLU A 57 -12.75 11.70 9.11
C GLU A 57 -13.95 10.83 8.72
N ARG A 58 -15.16 11.40 8.77
CA ARG A 58 -16.35 10.68 8.31
C ARG A 58 -16.15 10.37 6.84
N GLY A 59 -15.84 9.11 6.55
CA GLY A 59 -15.74 8.61 5.18
C GLY A 59 -17.02 8.89 4.40
N GLU A 60 -16.91 8.88 3.07
CA GLU A 60 -18.06 9.07 2.22
C GLU A 60 -19.18 8.07 2.54
N SER A 61 -20.42 8.57 2.59
CA SER A 61 -21.56 7.70 2.83
C SER A 61 -21.67 6.61 1.75
N SER A 62 -22.18 5.44 2.12
CA SER A 62 -22.49 4.35 1.17
C SER A 62 -23.39 4.83 0.02
N ALA A 63 -24.24 5.83 0.26
CA ALA A 63 -25.06 6.45 -0.77
C ALA A 63 -24.23 7.22 -1.82
N SER A 64 -23.20 7.95 -1.40
CA SER A 64 -22.24 8.62 -2.30
C SER A 64 -21.48 7.59 -3.14
N ILE A 65 -20.92 6.57 -2.47
CA ILE A 65 -20.19 5.48 -3.14
C ILE A 65 -21.07 4.78 -4.18
N ARG A 66 -22.31 4.43 -3.79
CA ARG A 66 -23.27 3.76 -4.68
C ARG A 66 -23.55 4.55 -5.95
N LYS A 67 -23.66 5.88 -5.87
CA LYS A 67 -23.84 6.74 -7.06
C LYS A 67 -22.66 6.59 -8.02
N ARG A 68 -21.42 6.66 -7.53
CA ARG A 68 -20.21 6.49 -8.36
C ARG A 68 -20.10 5.10 -8.97
N VAL A 69 -20.38 4.06 -8.19
CA VAL A 69 -20.39 2.66 -8.67
C VAL A 69 -21.40 2.48 -9.80
N ASN A 70 -22.61 3.01 -9.67
CA ASN A 70 -23.63 2.91 -10.70
C ASN A 70 -23.24 3.65 -11.99
N GLN A 71 -22.61 4.82 -11.87
CA GLN A 71 -22.08 5.55 -13.04
C GLN A 71 -21.01 4.73 -13.77
N ALA A 72 -20.07 4.14 -13.04
CA ALA A 72 -19.04 3.28 -13.61
C ALA A 72 -19.64 2.04 -14.31
N ARG A 73 -20.66 1.42 -13.70
CA ARG A 73 -21.38 0.28 -14.30
C ARG A 73 -22.12 0.67 -15.57
N LYS A 74 -22.75 1.84 -15.64
CA LYS A 74 -23.41 2.30 -16.86
C LYS A 74 -22.43 2.45 -18.02
N ARG A 75 -21.29 3.12 -17.77
CA ARG A 75 -20.20 3.24 -18.77
C ARG A 75 -19.67 1.88 -19.22
N GLN A 76 -19.56 0.93 -18.29
CA GLN A 76 -19.13 -0.43 -18.58
C GLN A 76 -20.14 -1.18 -19.47
N GLN A 77 -21.43 -1.08 -19.17
CA GLN A 77 -22.51 -1.68 -19.98
C GLN A 77 -22.55 -1.10 -21.39
N GLU A 78 -22.36 0.21 -21.53
CA GLU A 78 -22.28 0.88 -22.83
C GLU A 78 -21.07 0.39 -23.64
N ARG A 79 -19.89 0.30 -23.02
CA ARG A 79 -18.66 -0.17 -23.66
C ARG A 79 -18.74 -1.64 -24.12
N PHE A 80 -19.43 -2.49 -23.37
CA PHE A 80 -19.56 -3.92 -23.71
C PHE A 80 -20.87 -4.27 -24.41
N ARG A 81 -21.60 -3.29 -24.95
CA ARG A 81 -22.83 -3.55 -25.67
C ARG A 81 -22.56 -4.46 -26.88
N GLY A 82 -23.24 -5.60 -26.93
CA GLY A 82 -23.07 -6.61 -28.00
C GLY A 82 -21.91 -7.58 -27.78
N SER A 83 -21.23 -7.52 -26.63
CA SER A 83 -20.24 -8.50 -26.20
C SER A 83 -20.84 -9.48 -25.18
N GLU A 84 -20.27 -10.68 -25.08
CA GLU A 84 -20.54 -11.60 -23.97
C GLU A 84 -19.98 -11.09 -22.63
N THR A 85 -18.97 -10.22 -22.67
CA THR A 85 -18.35 -9.62 -21.50
C THR A 85 -19.30 -8.62 -20.85
N LYS A 86 -19.62 -8.79 -19.56
CA LYS A 86 -20.51 -7.86 -18.83
C LYS A 86 -19.76 -6.91 -17.90
N THR A 87 -18.60 -7.34 -17.40
CA THR A 87 -17.78 -6.59 -16.44
C THR A 87 -16.30 -6.65 -16.81
N ASN A 88 -15.50 -5.79 -16.19
CA ASN A 88 -14.03 -5.79 -16.33
C ASN A 88 -13.34 -6.85 -15.47
N SER A 89 -14.09 -7.52 -14.62
CA SER A 89 -13.60 -8.66 -13.86
C SER A 89 -13.70 -9.90 -14.72
N THR A 90 -12.70 -10.77 -14.62
CA THR A 90 -12.72 -12.14 -15.13
C THR A 90 -13.88 -12.93 -14.56
#